data_AF-A0A8J6F6Q5-F1
#
_entry.id   AF-A0A8J6F6Q5-F1
#
_cell.length_a   1.000
_cell.length_b   1.000
_cell.length_c   1.000
_cell.angle_alpha   90.00
_cell.angle_beta   90.00
_cell.angle_gamma   90.00
#
_symmetry.space_group_name_H-M   'P 1'
#
loop_
_entity.id
_entity.type
_entity.pdbx_description
1 polymer ?
#
loop_
_entity_poly.entity_id
_entity_poly.type
_entity_poly.pdbx_seq_one_letter_code
_entity_poly.pdbx_strand_id
1 'polypeptide(L)'
;MLENELIEERQSTCYSTEPVLNCVKGCHPAAAVPITVAFHCLPKESAMRLEDWQAKPKVSSEDLIKEVEAHTSCECAEESAKI
;
A
#
# COMPACT_ATOMS: atom_id res chain seq x y z
N MET A 1 20.57 18.58 5.66
CA MET A 1 20.29 17.35 6.44
C MET A 1 18.93 17.42 7.12
N LEU A 2 17.86 17.85 6.44
CA LEU A 2 16.47 17.82 6.95
C LEU A 2 15.51 17.83 5.74
N GLU A 3 15.72 16.93 4.77
CA GLU A 3 14.82 16.77 3.62
C GLU A 3 14.21 15.36 3.54
N ASN A 4 14.57 14.47 4.47
CA ASN A 4 14.12 13.08 4.45
C ASN A 4 12.94 12.78 5.40
N GLU A 5 12.49 13.75 6.21
CA GLU A 5 11.37 13.56 7.15
C GLU A 5 10.02 14.06 6.61
N LEU A 6 9.99 14.87 5.54
CA LEU A 6 8.75 15.45 5.03
C LEU A 6 7.90 14.53 4.14
N ILE A 7 8.38 13.33 3.82
CA ILE A 7 7.66 12.39 2.95
C ILE A 7 6.63 11.57 3.74
N GLU A 8 6.78 11.44 5.07
CA GLU A 8 5.81 10.73 5.91
C GLU A 8 4.52 11.52 6.19
N GLU A 9 4.53 12.85 6.02
CA GLU A 9 3.42 13.72 6.46
C GLU A 9 2.45 14.14 5.35
N ARG A 10 2.68 13.76 4.09
CA ARG A 10 1.64 13.91 3.06
C ARG A 10 0.66 12.76 3.24
N GLN A 11 -0.39 12.99 4.06
CA GLN A 11 -1.46 12.03 4.35
C GLN A 11 -2.18 11.58 3.07
N SER A 12 -1.59 10.67 2.32
CA SER A 12 -2.17 10.03 1.15
C SER A 12 -2.32 8.54 1.42
N THR A 13 -3.49 8.00 1.15
CA THR A 13 -3.71 6.55 1.17
C THR A 13 -3.31 6.00 -0.18
N CYS A 14 -2.34 5.09 -0.20
CA CYS A 14 -1.82 4.48 -1.42
C CYS A 14 -2.35 3.07 -1.60
N TYR A 15 -2.84 2.77 -2.79
CA TYR A 15 -3.39 1.47 -3.18
C TYR A 15 -2.55 0.89 -4.30
N SER A 16 -2.19 -0.39 -4.19
CA SER A 16 -1.47 -1.03 -5.28
C SER A 16 -2.33 -1.06 -6.55
N THR A 17 -1.73 -0.75 -7.69
CA THR A 17 -2.41 -0.76 -8.99
C THR A 17 -2.51 -2.17 -9.58
N GLU A 18 -1.73 -3.12 -9.06
CA GLU A 18 -1.68 -4.51 -9.50
C GLU A 18 -1.80 -5.47 -8.30
N PRO A 19 -2.42 -6.65 -8.46
CA PRO A 19 -2.51 -7.59 -7.35
C PRO A 19 -1.14 -8.08 -6.88
N VAL A 20 -0.88 -7.98 -5.58
CA VAL A 20 0.29 -8.59 -4.93
C VAL A 20 -0.10 -9.94 -4.35
N LEU A 21 0.65 -10.99 -4.68
CA LEU A 21 0.39 -12.32 -4.13
C LEU A 21 0.56 -12.33 -2.62
N ASN A 22 -0.49 -12.77 -1.95
CA ASN A 22 -0.55 -12.90 -0.50
C ASN A 22 -1.16 -14.26 -0.15
N CYS A 23 -0.76 -14.79 0.99
CA CYS A 23 -1.38 -16.01 1.51
C CYS A 23 -2.82 -15.73 1.92
N VAL A 24 -3.69 -16.73 1.77
CA VAL A 24 -5.06 -16.64 2.24
C VAL A 24 -5.10 -16.53 3.77
N LYS A 25 -6.18 -15.97 4.30
CA LYS A 25 -6.38 -15.88 5.75
C LYS A 25 -6.27 -17.26 6.40
N GLY A 26 -5.55 -17.35 7.51
CA GLY A 26 -5.29 -18.60 8.22
C GLY A 26 -4.00 -19.32 7.80
N CYS A 27 -3.34 -18.87 6.74
CA CYS A 27 -2.03 -19.37 6.32
C CYS A 27 -0.97 -18.27 6.47
N HIS A 28 0.28 -18.66 6.68
CA HIS A 28 1.43 -17.75 6.73
C HIS A 28 2.37 -17.98 5.54
N PRO A 29 3.14 -16.97 5.11
CA PRO A 29 4.16 -17.16 4.09
C PRO A 29 5.28 -18.08 4.60
N ALA A 30 5.60 -19.10 3.83
CA ALA A 30 6.80 -19.92 4.01
C ALA A 30 7.96 -19.42 3.12
N ALA A 31 7.63 -18.80 1.99
CA ALA A 31 8.58 -18.09 1.14
C ALA A 31 7.93 -16.84 0.54
N ALA A 32 8.72 -15.77 0.45
CA ALA A 32 8.37 -14.53 -0.20
C ALA A 32 9.56 -14.01 -1.00
N VAL A 33 9.29 -13.19 -2.02
CA VAL A 33 10.31 -12.52 -2.82
C VAL A 33 9.98 -11.04 -2.93
N PRO A 34 10.98 -10.16 -2.92
CA PRO A 34 10.77 -8.74 -3.18
C PRO A 34 10.37 -8.53 -4.63
N ILE A 35 9.30 -7.76 -4.84
CA ILE A 35 8.86 -7.30 -6.15
C ILE A 35 8.62 -5.79 -6.13
N THR A 36 8.86 -5.14 -7.26
CA THR A 36 8.56 -3.74 -7.45
C THR A 36 7.11 -3.56 -7.88
N VAL A 37 6.35 -2.76 -7.14
CA VAL A 37 4.91 -2.58 -7.35
C VAL A 37 4.56 -1.10 -7.41
N ALA A 38 3.69 -0.76 -8.36
CA ALA A 38 3.13 0.58 -8.49
C ALA A 38 1.93 0.77 -7.56
N PHE A 39 1.82 1.96 -7.00
CA PHE A 39 0.77 2.39 -6.08
C PHE A 39 0.17 3.69 -6.56
N HIS A 40 -1.15 3.75 -6.58
CA HIS A 40 -1.90 4.96 -6.80
C HIS A 40 -2.27 5.59 -5.44
N CYS A 41 -1.79 6.80 -5.19
CA CYS A 41 -2.01 7.50 -3.92
C CYS A 41 -3.12 8.55 -4.04
N LEU A 42 -4.11 8.43 -3.16
CA LEU A 42 -5.23 9.36 -3.04
C LEU A 42 -5.04 10.25 -1.80
N PRO A 43 -5.30 11.56 -1.89
CA PRO A 43 -5.31 12.43 -0.71
C PRO A 43 -6.36 11.94 0.31
N LYS A 44 -6.01 11.90 1.60
CA LYS A 44 -6.88 11.41 2.67
C LYS A 44 -8.13 12.26 2.90
N GLU A 45 -8.16 13.52 2.43
CA GLU A 45 -9.31 14.42 2.55
C GLU A 45 -9.87 14.81 1.17
N SER A 46 -10.78 14.01 0.62
CA SER A 46 -11.55 14.36 -0.59
C SER A 46 -12.78 15.23 -0.29
N ALA A 47 -12.80 15.94 0.84
CA ALA A 47 -13.87 16.85 1.26
C ALA A 47 -13.35 18.29 1.44
N MET A 48 -12.53 18.78 0.52
CA MET A 48 -12.15 20.20 0.52
C MET A 48 -13.26 21.04 -0.11
N ARG A 49 -13.71 22.09 0.57
CA ARG A 49 -14.57 23.13 -0.03
C ARG A 49 -13.81 23.73 -1.22
N LEU A 50 -14.54 24.07 -2.29
CA LEU A 50 -14.01 24.64 -3.53
C LEU A 50 -13.09 25.87 -3.30
N GLU A 51 -13.29 26.55 -2.18
CA GLU A 51 -12.57 27.74 -1.73
C GLU A 51 -11.15 27.41 -1.21
N ASP A 52 -10.95 26.25 -0.58
CA ASP A 52 -9.65 25.78 -0.07
C ASP A 52 -8.77 25.16 -1.17
N TRP A 53 -9.36 24.79 -2.31
CA TRP A 53 -8.67 24.24 -3.48
C TRP A 53 -7.78 25.27 -4.19
N GLN A 54 -8.14 26.56 -4.13
CA GLN A 54 -7.40 27.62 -4.82
C GLN A 54 -6.15 28.09 -4.06
N ALA A 55 -6.03 27.76 -2.77
CA ALA A 55 -4.96 28.23 -1.89
C ALA A 55 -3.89 27.17 -1.56
N LYS A 56 -4.14 25.88 -1.86
CA LYS A 56 -3.19 24.79 -1.60
C LYS A 56 -2.57 24.30 -2.92
N PRO A 57 -1.27 23.97 -2.96
CA PRO A 57 -0.69 23.34 -4.14
C PRO A 57 -1.50 22.08 -4.43
N LYS A 58 -2.04 22.00 -5.65
CA LYS A 58 -2.78 20.86 -6.20
C LYS A 58 -2.04 19.59 -5.77
N VAL A 59 -2.59 18.87 -4.80
CA VAL A 59 -2.00 17.62 -4.31
C VAL A 59 -2.17 16.63 -5.45
N SER A 60 -1.15 16.56 -6.30
CA SER A 60 -1.07 15.56 -7.36
C SER A 60 -1.17 14.20 -6.68
N SER A 61 -2.00 13.31 -7.21
CA SER A 61 -1.79 11.88 -6.95
C SER A 61 -0.35 11.60 -7.39
N GLU A 62 0.51 11.29 -6.43
CA GLU A 62 1.85 10.81 -6.73
C GLU A 62 1.73 9.30 -6.85
N ASP A 63 1.90 8.80 -8.06
CA ASP A 63 2.05 7.36 -8.23
C ASP A 63 3.42 6.98 -7.66
N LEU A 64 3.42 6.07 -6.69
CA LEU A 64 4.62 5.61 -6.01
C LEU A 64 4.99 4.23 -6.52
N ILE A 65 6.29 3.99 -6.68
CA ILE A 65 6.81 2.66 -6.97
C ILE A 65 7.58 2.21 -5.74
N LYS A 66 7.18 1.10 -5.14
CA LYS A 66 7.78 0.57 -3.91
C LYS A 66 8.05 -0.93 -4.04
N GLU A 67 9.13 -1.38 -3.40
CA GLU A 67 9.39 -2.80 -3.22
C GLU A 67 8.52 -3.37 -2.09
N VAL A 68 7.85 -4.49 -2.38
CA VAL A 68 7.00 -5.22 -1.43
C VAL A 68 7.26 -6.72 -1.54
N GLU A 69 7.00 -7.45 -0.47
CA GLU A 69 7.13 -8.91 -0.44
C GLU A 69 5.89 -9.56 -1.06
N ALA A 70 6.10 -10.32 -2.14
CA ALA A 70 5.08 -11.19 -2.72
C ALA A 70 5.28 -12.63 -2.22
N HIS A 71 4.22 -13.21 -1.68
CA HIS A 71 4.26 -14.57 -1.15
C HIS A 71 4.27 -15.59 -2.31
N THR A 72 5.25 -16.48 -2.32
CA THR A 72 5.42 -17.52 -3.35
C THR A 72 5.18 -18.93 -2.82
N SER A 73 5.20 -19.10 -1.49
CA SER A 73 4.80 -20.34 -0.81
C SER A 73 4.08 -20.01 0.49
N CYS A 74 3.03 -20.76 0.80
CA CYS A 74 2.21 -20.60 2.00
C CYS A 74 2.12 -21.90 2.77
N GLU A 75 2.22 -21.81 4.09
CA GLU A 75 1.95 -22.90 5.02
C GLU A 75 0.68 -22.56 5.81
N CYS A 76 -0.25 -23.49 5.81
CA CYS A 76 -1.49 -23.37 6.56
C CYS A 76 -1.37 -24.25 7.79
N ALA A 77 -1.82 -23.76 8.94
CA ALA A 77 -2.15 -24.69 10.01
C ALA A 77 -3.24 -25.61 9.46
N GLU A 78 -2.93 -26.89 9.33
CA GLU A 78 -3.93 -27.94 9.15
C GLU A 78 -4.91 -27.75 10.31
N GLU A 79 -6.04 -27.08 10.07
CA GLU A 79 -7.19 -27.27 10.93
C GLU A 79 -7.63 -28.70 10.63
N SER A 80 -6.97 -29.63 11.32
CA SER A 80 -7.15 -31.06 11.30
C SER A 80 -8.60 -31.35 10.99
N ALA A 81 -8.84 -32.02 9.86
CA ALA A 81 -10.12 -32.56 9.47
C ALA A 81 -10.84 -33.11 10.72
N LYS A 82 -11.77 -32.32 11.26
CA LYS A 82 -12.77 -32.83 12.20
C LYS A 82 -13.74 -33.63 11.33
N ILE A 83 -13.43 -34.91 11.21
CA ILE A 83 -14.39 -35.95 10.83
C ILE A 83 -15.50 -35.98 11.89
#